data_AF-A0A258CJV4-F1
#
_entry.id   AF-A0A258CJV4-F1
#
_cell.length_a   1.000
_cell.length_b   1.000
_cell.length_c   1.000
_cell.angle_alpha   90.00
_cell.angle_beta   90.00
_cell.angle_gamma   90.00
#
_symmetry.space_group_name_H-M   'P 1'
#
loop_
_entity.id
_entity.type
_entity.pdbx_description
1 polymer ?
#
loop_
_entity_poly.entity_id
_entity_poly.type
_entity_poly.pdbx_seq_one_letter_code
_entity_poly.pdbx_strand_id
1 'polypeptide(L)'
;MAGLNSLQTLQHQLKRAATKIRRLQALIERYKEAYTIQGALLQLSELASSISDMAEFYPAIHKMVSEQLHAENFYVVLYDTETGQYSLQYFSDEKDQQLIASV
;
A
#
# COMPACT_ATOMS: atom_id res chain seq x y z
N MET A 1 -35.75 -28.47 33.13
CA MET A 1 -35.93 -28.29 31.67
C MET A 1 -35.60 -26.86 31.20
N ALA A 2 -35.99 -25.78 31.91
CA ALA A 2 -35.74 -24.40 31.46
C ALA A 2 -34.27 -23.91 31.50
N GLY A 3 -33.46 -24.39 32.44
CA GLY A 3 -32.06 -23.93 32.60
C GLY A 3 -31.06 -24.40 31.55
N LEU A 4 -31.34 -25.49 30.82
CA LEU A 4 -30.49 -25.96 29.72
C LEU A 4 -30.68 -25.12 28.45
N ASN A 5 -31.93 -24.70 28.16
CA ASN A 5 -32.24 -23.90 26.98
C ASN A 5 -31.66 -22.48 27.05
N SER A 6 -31.61 -21.87 28.24
CA SER A 6 -31.01 -20.53 28.42
C SER A 6 -29.49 -20.55 28.22
N LEU A 7 -28.80 -21.58 28.70
CA LEU A 7 -27.35 -21.75 28.51
C LEU A 7 -27.00 -21.95 27.02
N GLN A 8 -27.77 -22.77 26.31
CA GLN A 8 -27.59 -22.98 24.87
C GLN A 8 -27.84 -21.70 24.07
N THR A 9 -28.86 -20.92 24.44
CA THR A 9 -29.18 -19.65 23.80
C THR A 9 -28.05 -18.63 24.00
N LEU A 10 -27.51 -18.54 25.22
CA LEU A 10 -26.38 -17.67 25.54
C LEU A 10 -25.11 -18.07 24.78
N GLN A 11 -24.80 -19.36 24.73
CA GLN A 11 -23.66 -19.87 23.93
C GLN A 11 -23.81 -19.53 22.45
N HIS A 12 -25.02 -19.64 21.90
CA HIS A 12 -25.30 -19.27 20.52
C HIS A 12 -25.11 -17.77 20.30
N GLN A 13 -25.58 -16.92 21.22
CA GLN A 13 -25.38 -15.46 21.16
C GLN A 13 -23.89 -15.07 21.23
N LEU A 14 -23.12 -15.67 22.14
CA LEU A 14 -21.67 -15.45 22.25
C LEU A 14 -20.94 -15.82 20.96
N LYS A 15 -21.30 -16.97 20.35
CA LYS A 15 -20.72 -17.39 19.07
C LYS A 15 -21.03 -16.40 17.94
N ARG A 16 -22.26 -15.89 17.89
CA ARG A 16 -22.67 -14.86 16.90
C ARG A 16 -21.94 -13.53 17.14
N ALA A 17 -21.80 -13.10 18.39
CA ALA A 17 -21.08 -11.88 18.76
C ALA A 17 -19.59 -11.99 18.37
N ALA A 18 -18.93 -13.11 18.71
CA ALA A 18 -17.53 -13.35 18.34
C ALA A 18 -17.33 -13.36 16.81
N THR A 19 -18.26 -13.95 16.06
CA THR A 19 -18.21 -13.95 14.59
C THR A 19 -18.37 -12.54 14.01
N LYS A 20 -19.28 -11.73 14.59
CA LYS A 20 -19.46 -10.32 14.19
C LYS A 20 -18.21 -9.50 14.48
N ILE A 21 -17.62 -9.64 15.67
CA ILE A 21 -16.38 -8.95 16.06
C ILE A 21 -15.26 -9.26 15.07
N ARG A 22 -15.04 -10.55 14.73
CA ARG A 22 -14.03 -10.94 13.75
C ARG A 22 -14.27 -10.30 12.37
N ARG A 23 -15.52 -10.26 11.91
CA ARG A 23 -15.86 -9.61 10.63
C ARG A 23 -15.61 -8.10 10.66
N LEU A 24 -15.96 -7.43 11.76
CA LEU A 24 -15.71 -6.01 11.94
C LEU A 24 -14.21 -5.70 11.99
N GLN A 25 -13.42 -6.53 12.68
CA GLN A 25 -11.96 -6.41 12.70
C GLN A 25 -11.37 -6.54 11.29
N ALA A 26 -11.79 -7.56 10.52
CA ALA A 26 -11.33 -7.73 9.15
C ALA A 26 -11.74 -6.55 8.23
N LEU A 27 -12.93 -5.99 8.44
CA LEU A 27 -13.37 -4.81 7.69
C LEU A 27 -12.56 -3.56 8.04
N ILE A 28 -12.27 -3.35 9.33
CA ILE A 28 -11.43 -2.24 9.81
C ILE A 28 -10.04 -2.36 9.19
N GLU A 29 -9.47 -3.56 9.14
CA GLU A 29 -8.13 -3.75 8.59
C GLU A 29 -8.08 -3.41 7.10
N ARG A 30 -9.06 -3.90 6.33
CA ARG A 30 -9.22 -3.52 4.91
C ARG A 30 -9.42 -2.03 4.71
N TYR A 31 -10.16 -1.39 5.61
CA TYR A 31 -10.38 0.05 5.52
C TYR A 31 -9.11 0.85 5.81
N LYS A 32 -8.30 0.41 6.79
CA LYS A 32 -6.99 1.00 7.06
C LYS A 32 -6.05 0.86 5.87
N GLU A 33 -5.95 -0.33 5.28
CA GLU A 33 -5.15 -0.57 4.07
C GLU A 33 -5.58 0.38 2.94
N ALA A 34 -6.88 0.46 2.66
CA ALA A 34 -7.41 1.35 1.63
C ALA A 34 -7.14 2.83 1.92
N TYR A 35 -7.28 3.25 3.17
CA TYR A 35 -7.01 4.62 3.61
C TYR A 35 -5.53 4.99 3.44
N THR A 36 -4.62 4.09 3.84
CA THR A 36 -3.19 4.24 3.63
C THR A 36 -2.83 4.40 2.15
N ILE A 37 -3.37 3.51 1.29
CA ILE A 37 -3.15 3.58 -0.16
C ILE A 37 -3.67 4.91 -0.73
N GLN A 38 -4.87 5.34 -0.32
CA GLN A 38 -5.46 6.58 -0.80
C GLN A 38 -4.64 7.80 -0.38
N GLY A 39 -4.14 7.83 0.86
CA GLY A 39 -3.25 8.88 1.35
C GLY A 39 -1.96 8.97 0.55
N ALA A 40 -1.32 7.83 0.29
CA ALA A 40 -0.11 7.76 -0.53
C ALA A 40 -0.37 8.25 -1.97
N LEU A 41 -1.48 7.84 -2.59
CA LEU A 41 -1.83 8.29 -3.94
C LEU A 41 -2.08 9.80 -4.01
N LEU A 42 -2.68 10.39 -2.97
CA LEU A 42 -2.90 11.82 -2.90
C LEU A 42 -1.57 12.58 -2.81
N GLN A 43 -0.67 12.16 -1.92
CA GLN A 43 0.67 12.74 -1.78
C GLN A 43 1.47 12.62 -3.08
N LEU A 44 1.37 11.47 -3.77
CA LEU A 44 2.00 11.28 -5.09
C LEU A 44 1.45 12.27 -6.11
N SER A 45 0.13 12.48 -6.15
CA SER A 45 -0.50 13.44 -7.06
C SER A 45 -0.03 14.87 -6.79
N GLU A 46 0.16 15.24 -5.52
CA GLU A 46 0.69 16.56 -5.13
C GLU A 46 2.16 16.72 -5.56
N LEU A 47 2.99 15.69 -5.34
CA LEU A 47 4.39 15.65 -5.79
C LEU A 47 4.51 15.74 -7.31
N ALA A 48 3.70 14.97 -8.04
CA ALA A 48 3.68 14.99 -9.50
C ALA A 48 3.25 16.34 -10.07
N SER A 49 2.39 17.07 -9.35
CA SER A 49 1.95 18.40 -9.75
C SER A 49 2.93 19.52 -9.42
N SER A 50 3.88 19.29 -8.51
CA SER A 50 4.81 20.31 -8.00
C SER A 50 6.24 20.16 -8.50
N ILE A 51 6.62 18.95 -8.94
CA ILE A 51 7.99 18.64 -9.38
C ILE A 51 8.10 18.76 -10.90
N SER A 52 9.01 19.62 -11.36
CA SER A 52 9.34 19.80 -12.77
C SER A 52 10.45 18.85 -13.27
N ASP A 53 11.24 18.27 -12.37
CA ASP A 53 12.38 17.40 -12.68
C ASP A 53 12.15 15.95 -12.23
N MET A 54 12.16 15.02 -13.18
CA MET A 54 11.98 13.58 -12.92
C MET A 54 13.09 12.99 -12.04
N ALA A 55 14.28 13.59 -12.00
CA ALA A 55 15.38 13.16 -11.13
C ALA A 55 15.06 13.32 -9.63
N GLU A 56 14.24 14.31 -9.27
CA GLU A 56 13.77 14.54 -7.90
C GLU A 56 12.46 13.80 -7.59
N PHE A 57 11.66 13.52 -8.62
CA PHE A 57 10.38 12.83 -8.51
C PHE A 57 10.52 11.37 -8.05
N TYR A 58 11.43 10.60 -8.66
CA TYR A 58 11.56 9.17 -8.34
C TYR A 58 12.04 8.89 -6.90
N PRO A 59 13.04 9.61 -6.34
CA PRO A 59 13.37 9.50 -4.92
C PRO A 59 12.22 9.87 -3.99
N ALA A 60 11.44 10.90 -4.34
CA ALA A 60 10.29 11.34 -3.53
C ALA A 60 9.18 10.28 -3.51
N ILE A 61 8.86 9.67 -4.65
CA ILE A 61 7.94 8.53 -4.71
C ILE A 61 8.47 7.36 -3.90
N HIS A 62 9.74 6.98 -4.11
CA HIS A 62 10.31 5.82 -3.43
C HIS A 62 10.21 6.00 -1.90
N LYS A 63 10.57 7.17 -1.38
CA LYS A 63 10.43 7.49 0.04
C LYS A 63 8.97 7.33 0.52
N MET A 64 8.03 7.95 -0.19
CA MET A 64 6.60 7.87 0.16
C MET A 64 6.07 6.42 0.15
N VAL A 65 6.47 5.62 -0.84
CA VAL A 65 6.08 4.21 -0.95
C VAL A 65 6.72 3.39 0.18
N SER A 66 7.99 3.64 0.51
CA SER A 66 8.73 2.92 1.56
C SER A 66 8.22 3.19 2.98
N GLU A 67 7.58 4.34 3.23
CA GLU A 67 6.97 4.68 4.52
C GLU A 67 5.66 3.93 4.78
N GLN A 68 4.98 3.45 3.73
CA GLN A 68 3.65 2.84 3.82
C GLN A 68 3.60 1.37 3.38
N LEU A 69 4.55 0.94 2.56
CA LEU A 69 4.75 -0.43 2.10
C LEU A 69 6.18 -0.85 2.43
N HIS A 70 6.41 -2.11 2.80
CA HIS A 70 7.76 -2.67 2.87
C HIS A 70 8.35 -2.76 1.45
N ALA A 71 8.80 -1.62 0.92
CA ALA A 71 9.34 -1.45 -0.41
C ALA A 71 10.86 -1.30 -0.30
N GLU A 72 11.53 -2.37 0.13
CA GLU A 72 13.00 -2.44 0.28
C GLU A 72 13.71 -2.32 -1.09
N ASN A 73 13.00 -2.64 -2.18
CA ASN A 73 13.49 -2.53 -3.55
C ASN A 73 12.49 -1.77 -4.43
N PHE A 74 12.94 -0.75 -5.15
CA PHE A 74 12.08 0.09 -5.99
C PHE A 74 12.75 0.45 -7.33
N TYR A 75 12.05 0.23 -8.43
CA TYR A 75 12.52 0.57 -9.78
C TYR A 75 11.42 1.15 -10.66
N VAL A 76 11.81 2.06 -11.55
CA VAL A 76 10.94 2.67 -12.55
C VAL A 76 11.51 2.43 -13.94
N VAL A 77 10.70 1.83 -14.81
CA VAL A 77 11.06 1.54 -16.20
C VAL A 77 10.02 2.20 -17.10
N LEU A 78 10.49 3.03 -18.04
CA LEU A 78 9.66 3.56 -19.11
C LEU A 78 9.76 2.63 -20.32
N TYR A 79 8.60 2.31 -20.88
CA TYR A 79 8.49 1.55 -22.12
C TYR A 79 8.17 2.52 -23.26
N ASP A 80 9.02 2.53 -24.28
CA ASP A 80 8.79 3.28 -25.51
C ASP A 80 8.13 2.37 -26.55
N THR A 81 6.90 2.72 -26.93
CA THR A 81 6.10 1.96 -27.90
C THR A 81 6.60 2.08 -29.34
N GLU A 82 7.35 3.13 -29.68
CA GLU A 82 7.87 3.35 -31.03
C GLU A 82 9.17 2.57 -31.27
N THR A 83 10.07 2.59 -30.28
CA THR A 83 11.36 1.88 -30.38
C THR A 83 11.30 0.44 -29.83
N GLY A 84 10.26 0.11 -29.06
CA GLY A 84 10.11 -1.18 -28.39
C GLY A 84 11.11 -1.39 -27.24
N GLN A 85 11.72 -0.32 -26.74
CA GLN A 85 12.77 -0.37 -25.74
C GLN A 85 12.25 -0.09 -24.33
N TYR A 86 12.89 -0.73 -23.36
CA TYR A 86 12.72 -0.45 -21.94
C TYR A 86 13.88 0.41 -21.46
N SER A 87 13.58 1.56 -20.88
CA SER A 87 14.58 2.45 -20.27
C SER A 87 14.40 2.45 -18.76
N LEU A 88 15.44 2.03 -18.04
CA LEU A 88 15.46 2.09 -16.58
C LEU A 88 15.76 3.54 -16.16
N GLN A 89 14.78 4.19 -15.52
CA GLN A 89 14.87 5.60 -15.12
C GLN A 89 15.29 5.76 -13.66
N TYR A 90 14.94 4.78 -12.82
CA TYR A 90 15.29 4.80 -11.41
C TYR A 90 15.41 3.39 -10.86
N PHE A 91 16.39 3.19 -9.98
CA PHE A 91 16.60 1.95 -9.26
C PHE A 91 17.17 2.27 -7.88
N SER A 92 16.56 1.68 -6.84
CA SER A 92 17.04 1.73 -5.47
C SER A 92 16.86 0.35 -4.84
N ASP A 93 17.97 -0.21 -4.36
CA ASP A 93 18.09 -1.48 -3.62
C ASP A 93 18.64 -1.14 -2.22
N GLU A 94 18.53 -2.08 -1.27
CA GLU A 94 19.07 -2.01 0.09
C GLU A 94 20.58 -1.66 0.16
N LYS A 95 21.32 -1.83 -0.95
CA LYS A 95 22.78 -1.66 -0.98
C LYS A 95 23.32 -0.54 -1.83
N ASP A 96 22.61 -0.08 -2.86
CA ASP A 96 23.12 0.93 -3.79
C ASP A 96 22.00 1.83 -4.33
N GLN A 97 22.24 3.14 -4.24
CA GLN A 97 21.41 4.18 -4.85
C GLN A 97 22.15 4.70 -6.09
N GLN A 98 21.84 4.17 -7.28
CA GLN A 98 22.40 4.68 -8.53
C GLN A 98 21.38 5.57 -9.24
N LEU A 99 21.55 6.88 -9.07
CA LEU A 99 20.94 7.86 -9.97
C LEU A 99 21.72 7.81 -11.28
N ILE A 100 21.14 7.20 -12.32
CA ILE A 100 21.71 7.22 -13.66
C ILE A 100 21.35 8.58 -14.27
N ALA A 101 22.30 9.52 -14.22
CA ALA A 101 22.23 10.72 -15.04
C ALA A 101 22.24 10.27 -16.51
N SER A 102 21.14 10.50 -17.23
CA SER A 102 21.08 10.24 -18.67
C SER A 102 21.99 11.20 -19.42
N VAL A 103 22.83 10.63 -20.29
CA VAL A 103 23.55 11.27 -21.39
C VAL A 103 22.56 11.81 -22.42
#